data_AF-A0A544ZMV5-F1
#
_entry.id   AF-A0A544ZMV5-F1
#
_cell.length_a   1.000
_cell.length_b   1.000
_cell.length_c   1.000
_cell.angle_alpha   90.00
_cell.angle_beta   90.00
_cell.angle_gamma   90.00
#
_symmetry.space_group_name_H-M   'P 1'
#
loop_
_entity.id
_entity.type
_entity.pdbx_description
1 polymer ?
#
loop_
_entity_poly.entity_id
_entity_poly.type
_entity_poly.pdbx_seq_one_letter_code
_entity_poly.pdbx_strand_id
1 'polypeptide(L)'
;MGEDDFRRLEHLVTELDARGLLARVVRTPSGRAYVRVINPDATSLTENVVCQAADYWWSWGERMHRADDPAGAATKVARVLAAVSE
;
A
#
# COMPACT_ATOMS: atom_id res chain seq x y z
N MET A 1 -14.68 6.90 5.48
CA MET A 1 -13.94 5.76 4.92
C MET A 1 -14.78 4.53 5.18
N GLY A 2 -15.17 3.82 4.14
CA GLY A 2 -16.08 2.68 4.28
C GLY A 2 -15.35 1.45 4.82
N GLU A 3 -16.09 0.52 5.40
CA GLU A 3 -15.57 -0.81 5.77
C GLU A 3 -14.90 -1.52 4.56
N ASP A 4 -15.39 -1.23 3.36
CA ASP A 4 -14.84 -1.73 2.09
C ASP A 4 -13.42 -1.21 1.79
N ASP A 5 -13.13 0.06 2.08
CA ASP A 5 -11.78 0.61 1.86
C ASP A 5 -10.77 -0.09 2.77
N PHE A 6 -11.17 -0.40 4.01
CA PHE A 6 -10.34 -1.13 4.95
C PHE A 6 -10.05 -2.56 4.47
N ARG A 7 -11.06 -3.31 4.02
CA ARG A 7 -10.87 -4.67 3.47
C ARG A 7 -9.96 -4.66 2.24
N ARG A 8 -10.06 -3.65 1.38
CA ARG A 8 -9.15 -3.48 0.24
C ARG A 8 -7.71 -3.22 0.67
N LEU A 9 -7.50 -2.45 1.75
CA LEU A 9 -6.16 -2.26 2.32
C LEU A 9 -5.63 -3.56 2.94
N GLU A 10 -6.46 -4.38 3.59
CA GLU A 10 -6.05 -5.69 4.11
C GLU A 10 -5.65 -6.65 2.99
N HIS A 11 -6.41 -6.72 1.90
CA HIS A 11 -6.03 -7.54 0.74
C HIS A 11 -4.70 -7.08 0.13
N LEU A 12 -4.48 -5.76 0.06
CA LEU A 12 -3.20 -5.22 -0.40
C LEU A 12 -2.04 -5.65 0.52
N VAL A 13 -2.23 -5.68 1.83
CA VAL A 13 -1.22 -6.20 2.77
C VAL A 13 -0.86 -7.66 2.44
N THR A 14 -1.86 -8.53 2.25
CA THR A 14 -1.62 -9.94 1.89
C THR A 14 -0.80 -10.09 0.61
N GLU A 15 -1.10 -9.29 -0.41
CA GLU A 15 -0.36 -9.30 -1.67
C GLU A 15 1.10 -8.80 -1.51
N LEU A 16 1.33 -7.81 -0.65
CA LEU A 16 2.67 -7.29 -0.37
C LEU A 16 3.50 -8.28 0.45
N ASP A 17 2.90 -8.91 1.46
CA ASP A 17 3.53 -9.94 2.27
C ASP A 17 3.94 -11.16 1.42
N ALA A 18 3.07 -11.58 0.47
CA ALA A 18 3.39 -12.65 -0.47
C ALA A 18 4.59 -12.32 -1.39
N ARG A 19 4.96 -11.05 -1.51
CA ARG A 19 6.13 -10.56 -2.26
C ARG A 19 7.35 -10.29 -1.35
N GLY A 20 7.28 -10.65 -0.07
CA GLY A 20 8.37 -10.48 0.89
C GLY A 20 8.51 -9.05 1.44
N LEU A 21 7.56 -8.17 1.14
CA LEU A 21 7.53 -6.82 1.72
C LEU A 21 6.85 -6.86 3.09
N LEU A 22 7.30 -6.04 4.02
CA LEU A 22 6.64 -5.93 5.33
C LEU A 22 5.52 -4.89 5.22
N ALA A 23 4.27 -5.33 5.23
CA ALA A 23 3.11 -4.45 5.10
C ALA A 23 2.17 -4.51 6.32
N ARG A 24 1.55 -3.39 6.65
CA ARG A 24 0.46 -3.35 7.64
C ARG A 24 -0.51 -2.21 7.40
N VAL A 25 -1.78 -2.41 7.75
CA VAL A 25 -2.76 -1.31 7.79
C VAL A 25 -2.57 -0.50 9.06
N VAL A 26 -2.43 0.81 8.91
CA VAL A 26 -2.37 1.78 10.02
C VAL A 26 -3.65 2.58 10.02
N ARG A 27 -4.34 2.63 11.17
CA ARG A 27 -5.52 3.48 11.39
C ARG A 27 -5.12 4.74 12.14
N THR A 28 -5.54 5.89 11.66
CA THR A 28 -5.33 7.18 12.34
C THR A 28 -6.48 7.48 13.29
N PRO A 29 -6.27 8.31 14.33
CA PRO A 29 -7.35 8.78 15.20
C PRO A 29 -8.47 9.52 14.45
N SER A 30 -8.16 10.10 13.29
CA SER A 30 -9.15 10.76 12.41
C SER A 30 -10.02 9.79 11.61
N GLY A 31 -9.86 8.47 11.80
CA GLY A 31 -10.63 7.45 11.11
C GLY A 31 -10.20 7.19 9.67
N ARG A 32 -9.01 7.65 9.27
CA ARG A 32 -8.38 7.29 7.99
C ARG A 32 -7.50 6.06 8.17
N ALA A 33 -7.29 5.30 7.11
CA ALA A 33 -6.40 4.16 7.10
C ALA A 33 -5.52 4.17 5.86
N TYR A 34 -4.33 3.63 6.00
CA TYR A 34 -3.36 3.46 4.92
C TYR A 34 -2.55 2.19 5.16
N VAL A 35 -2.02 1.59 4.11
CA VAL A 35 -0.99 0.56 4.23
C VAL A 35 0.35 1.25 4.33
N ARG A 36 1.13 0.90 5.36
CA ARG A 36 2.56 1.22 5.43
C ARG A 36 3.35 0.00 4.97
N VAL A 37 4.27 0.19 4.03
CA VAL A 37 5.08 -0.87 3.41
C VAL A 37 6.55 -0.57 3.61
N ILE A 38 7.32 -1.58 3.99
CA ILE A 38 8.77 -1.50 4.17
C ILE A 38 9.42 -2.60 3.33
N ASN A 39 10.46 -2.26 2.59
CA ASN A 39 11.32 -3.25 1.96
C ASN A 39 12.35 -3.74 2.99
N PRO A 40 12.35 -5.02 3.41
CA PRO A 40 13.31 -5.52 4.39
C PRO A 40 14.76 -5.44 3.89
N ASP A 41 15.00 -5.50 2.58
CA ASP A 41 16.34 -5.40 1.99
C ASP A 41 16.84 -3.93 1.95
N ALA A 42 15.92 -2.97 2.07
CA ALA A 42 16.19 -1.54 2.05
C ALA A 42 15.33 -0.81 3.07
N THR A 43 15.53 -1.10 4.37
CA THR A 43 14.64 -0.67 5.46
C THR A 43 14.47 0.85 5.61
N SER A 44 15.37 1.65 5.04
CA SER A 44 15.22 3.11 4.91
C SER A 44 14.04 3.51 4.02
N LEU A 45 13.61 2.64 3.12
CA LEU A 45 12.52 2.88 2.19
C LEU A 45 11.21 2.43 2.79
N THR A 46 10.30 3.38 2.92
CA THR A 46 8.93 3.15 3.35
C THR A 46 8.00 3.83 2.37
N GLU A 47 6.96 3.13 1.95
CA GLU A 47 5.86 3.72 1.19
C GLU A 47 4.54 3.65 1.96
N ASN A 48 3.66 4.62 1.70
CA ASN A 48 2.31 4.61 2.25
C ASN A 48 1.27 4.64 1.12
N VAL A 49 0.31 3.72 1.19
CA VAL A 49 -0.78 3.60 0.21
C VAL A 49 -2.12 3.86 0.89
N VAL A 50 -2.90 4.79 0.37
CA VAL A 50 -4.29 5.01 0.80
C VAL A 50 -5.26 4.38 -0.19
N CYS A 51 -6.44 3.99 0.30
CA CYS A 51 -7.56 3.58 -0.55
C CYS A 51 -8.66 4.64 -0.43
N GLN A 52 -9.08 5.20 -1.56
CA GLN A 52 -10.16 6.18 -1.63
C GLN A 52 -10.92 6.00 -2.93
N ALA A 53 -12.25 6.01 -2.85
CA ALA A 53 -13.14 5.97 -4.02
C ALA A 53 -12.84 4.79 -4.98
N ALA A 54 -12.54 3.62 -4.41
CA ALA A 54 -12.19 2.39 -5.14
C ALA A 54 -10.88 2.44 -5.97
N ASP A 55 -10.01 3.41 -5.71
CA ASP A 55 -8.65 3.45 -6.22
C ASP A 55 -7.65 3.47 -5.05
N TYR A 56 -6.49 2.86 -5.26
CA TYR A 56 -5.30 3.07 -4.45
C TYR A 56 -4.53 4.29 -4.92
N TRP A 57 -3.97 5.03 -3.97
CA TRP A 57 -3.20 6.24 -4.22
C TRP A 57 -1.89 6.23 -3.45
N TRP A 58 -0.89 6.84 -4.05
CA TRP A 58 0.38 7.13 -3.40
C TRP A 58 0.24 8.24 -2.37
N SER A 59 1.13 8.26 -1.37
CA SER A 59 1.14 9.34 -0.38
C SER A 59 1.43 10.73 -0.94
N TRP A 60 2.02 10.82 -2.14
CA TRP A 60 2.23 12.10 -2.84
C TRP A 60 1.05 12.54 -3.72
N GLY A 61 -0.08 11.83 -3.66
CA GLY A 61 -1.34 12.26 -4.28
C GLY A 61 -1.54 11.82 -5.74
N GLU A 62 -0.64 11.00 -6.30
CA GLU A 62 -0.88 10.38 -7.60
C GLU A 62 -1.72 9.10 -7.45
N ARG A 63 -2.64 8.88 -8.40
CA ARG A 63 -3.45 7.67 -8.48
C ARG A 63 -2.57 6.48 -8.88
N MET A 64 -2.51 5.46 -8.02
CA MET A 64 -1.65 4.30 -8.21
C MET A 64 -2.32 3.23 -9.08
N HIS A 65 -3.44 2.68 -8.61
CA HIS A 65 -4.08 1.52 -9.25
C HIS A 65 -5.53 1.38 -8.80
N ARG A 66 -6.32 0.58 -9.52
CA ARG A 66 -7.69 0.28 -9.08
C ARG A 66 -7.65 -0.63 -7.85
N ALA A 67 -8.59 -0.44 -6.93
CA ALA A 67 -8.63 -1.19 -5.68
C ALA A 67 -9.35 -2.55 -5.78
N ASP A 68 -9.82 -2.92 -6.97
CA ASP A 68 -10.29 -4.25 -7.34
C ASP A 68 -9.14 -5.19 -7.80
N ASP A 69 -7.93 -4.65 -8.06
CA ASP A 69 -6.72 -5.40 -8.39
C ASP A 69 -5.58 -5.11 -7.38
N PRO A 70 -5.64 -5.70 -6.17
CA PRO A 70 -4.60 -5.52 -5.15
C PRO A 70 -3.24 -6.12 -5.58
N ALA A 71 -3.23 -7.15 -6.45
CA ALA A 71 -2.01 -7.77 -6.94
C ALA A 71 -1.26 -6.84 -7.93
N GLY A 72 -2.00 -6.18 -8.82
CA GLY A 72 -1.47 -5.14 -9.71
C GLY A 72 -0.93 -3.95 -8.92
N ALA A 73 -1.64 -3.53 -7.88
CA ALA A 73 -1.18 -2.49 -6.96
C ALA A 73 0.12 -2.86 -6.23
N ALA A 74 0.19 -4.07 -5.65
CA ALA A 74 1.38 -4.55 -4.95
C ALA A 74 2.61 -4.63 -5.86
N THR A 75 2.43 -5.02 -7.12
CA THR A 75 3.50 -5.01 -8.13
C THR A 75 4.09 -3.62 -8.34
N LYS A 76 3.25 -2.57 -8.34
CA LYS A 76 3.73 -1.19 -8.48
C LYS A 76 4.51 -0.74 -7.25
N VAL A 77 4.01 -1.03 -6.05
CA VAL A 77 4.70 -0.72 -4.78
C VAL A 77 6.07 -1.38 -4.74
N ALA A 78 6.17 -2.67 -5.07
CA ALA A 78 7.43 -3.40 -5.09
C ALA A 78 8.45 -2.77 -6.05
N ARG A 79 8.01 -2.31 -7.23
CA ARG A 79 8.88 -1.62 -8.19
C ARG A 79 9.41 -0.29 -7.65
N VAL A 80 8.56 0.53 -7.04
CA VAL A 80 8.99 1.80 -6.43
C VAL A 80 10.01 1.53 -5.32
N LEU A 81 9.72 0.60 -4.42
CA LEU A 81 10.63 0.25 -3.33
C LEU A 81 11.93 -0.44 -3.78
N ALA A 82 11.98 -1.02 -4.98
CA ALA A 82 13.20 -1.57 -5.57
C ALA A 82 14.06 -0.50 -6.26
N ALA A 83 13.42 0.49 -6.90
CA ALA A 83 14.11 1.52 -7.69
C ALA A 83 14.81 2.60 -6.85
N VAL A 84 14.45 2.78 -5.57
CA VAL A 84 15.00 3.84 -4.70
C VAL A 84 16.18 3.33 -3.85
N SER A 85 16.68 2.10 -4.09
CA SER A 85 17.73 1.47 -3.28
C SER A 85 19.18 1.79 -3.73
N GLU A 86 19.42 2.89 -4.43
CA GLU A 86 20.77 3.30 -4.90
C GLU A 86 21.45 4.33 -3.97
#